data_AF-A0A4Q7S5Z5-F1
#
_entry.id   AF-A0A4Q7S5Z5-F1
#
_cell.length_a   1.000
_cell.length_b   1.000
_cell.length_c   1.000
_cell.angle_alpha   90.00
_cell.angle_beta   90.00
_cell.angle_gamma   90.00
#
_symmetry.space_group_name_H-M   'P 1'
#
loop_
_entity.id
_entity.type
_entity.pdbx_description
1 polymer ?
#
loop_
_entity_poly.entity_id
_entity_poly.type
_entity_poly.pdbx_seq_one_letter_code
_entity_poly.pdbx_strand_id
1 'polypeptide(L)'
;MDEIDDLSDLPMPRFVWGFAVVTDKSGNVSHDEFEYLTHTRSPRFTCRVVELEDMPADGDDTDIDGRIVHYDDPDRLFYITDAGLALVNFQLFDKLPEKGKLKNVCDEAIANWLLRRAFLDDEEDED
;
A
#
# COMPACT_ATOMS: atom_id res chain seq x y z
N MET A 1 1.59 25.99 -26.21
CA MET A 1 1.04 25.05 -25.23
C MET A 1 1.78 25.38 -23.96
N ASP A 2 1.04 25.77 -22.92
CA ASP A 2 1.67 26.21 -21.67
C ASP A 2 2.19 24.98 -20.93
N GLU A 3 3.31 25.10 -20.22
CA GLU A 3 3.96 24.02 -19.45
C GLU A 3 3.00 23.32 -18.45
N ILE A 4 1.95 24.03 -18.03
CA ILE A 4 0.88 23.51 -17.18
C ILE A 4 0.00 22.48 -17.91
N ASP A 5 -0.25 22.68 -19.21
CA ASP A 5 -1.02 21.72 -20.03
C ASP A 5 -0.25 20.41 -20.17
N ASP A 6 1.08 20.49 -20.40
CA ASP A 6 1.96 19.33 -20.52
C ASP A 6 2.05 18.50 -19.22
N LEU A 7 2.00 19.16 -18.05
CA LEU A 7 1.98 18.48 -16.75
C LEU A 7 0.64 17.78 -16.47
N SER A 8 -0.47 18.28 -17.02
CA SER A 8 -1.80 17.72 -16.81
C SER A 8 -2.05 16.40 -17.56
N ASP A 9 -1.26 16.14 -18.60
CA ASP A 9 -1.33 14.92 -19.41
C ASP A 9 -0.50 13.76 -18.84
N LEU A 10 0.27 13.99 -17.76
CA LEU A 10 1.06 12.94 -17.13
C LEU A 10 0.16 11.85 -16.55
N PRO A 11 0.43 10.56 -16.85
CA PRO A 11 -0.42 9.48 -16.37
C PRO A 11 -0.30 9.35 -14.85
N MET A 12 -1.45 9.24 -14.17
CA MET A 12 -1.48 8.95 -12.75
C MET A 12 -0.78 7.61 -12.44
N PRO A 13 0.22 7.59 -11.53
CA PRO A 13 0.85 6.36 -11.08
C PRO A 13 -0.17 5.38 -10.50
N ARG A 14 0.04 4.09 -10.73
CA ARG A 14 -0.88 3.04 -10.28
C ARG A 14 -0.92 2.91 -8.76
N PHE A 15 0.26 2.91 -8.13
CA PHE A 15 0.43 2.85 -6.69
C PHE A 15 1.01 4.19 -6.22
N VAL A 16 0.31 4.85 -5.30
CA VAL A 16 0.78 6.08 -4.66
C VAL A 16 0.91 5.80 -3.18
N TRP A 17 2.12 5.88 -2.68
CA TRP A 17 2.46 5.67 -1.28
C TRP A 17 2.58 7.01 -0.57
N GLY A 18 2.09 7.07 0.66
CA GLY A 18 2.21 8.28 1.47
C GLY A 18 2.19 7.95 2.95
N PHE A 19 2.69 8.90 3.74
CA PHE A 19 2.58 8.90 5.19
C PHE A 19 1.68 10.07 5.60
N ALA A 20 1.02 9.91 6.75
CA ALA A 20 0.32 11.01 7.38
C ALA A 20 1.23 11.68 8.42
N VAL A 21 0.93 12.94 8.72
CA VAL A 21 1.60 13.68 9.79
C VAL A 21 0.58 13.91 10.90
N VAL A 22 0.97 13.58 12.12
CA VAL A 22 0.18 13.75 13.33
C VAL A 22 0.80 14.81 14.22
N THR A 23 -0.06 15.65 14.79
CA THR A 23 0.32 16.65 15.78
C THR A 23 -0.25 16.25 17.14
N ASP A 24 0.63 16.08 18.12
CA ASP A 24 0.17 15.80 19.48
C ASP A 24 -0.46 17.05 20.14
N LYS A 25 -1.04 16.88 21.33
CA LYS A 25 -1.66 17.99 22.08
C LYS A 25 -0.66 19.08 22.49
N SER A 26 0.63 18.79 22.48
CA SER A 26 1.72 19.70 22.79
C SER A 26 2.24 20.43 21.55
N GLY A 27 1.73 20.12 20.36
CA GLY A 27 2.14 20.73 19.09
C GLY A 27 3.34 20.03 18.44
N ASN A 28 3.80 18.88 18.96
CA ASN A 28 4.88 18.12 18.34
C ASN A 28 4.37 17.42 17.09
N VAL A 29 5.14 17.54 16.02
CA VAL A 29 4.83 16.97 14.71
C VAL A 29 5.61 15.67 14.56
N SER A 30 4.92 14.59 14.22
CA SER A 30 5.48 13.26 13.99
C SER A 30 4.81 12.61 12.79
N HIS A 31 5.47 11.61 12.20
CA HIS A 31 4.81 10.77 11.20
C HIS A 31 3.82 9.84 11.90
N ASP A 32 2.71 9.56 11.22
CA ASP A 32 1.82 8.48 11.60
C ASP A 32 2.58 7.15 11.50
N GLU A 33 2.21 6.20 12.36
CA GLU A 33 2.87 4.88 12.44
C GLU A 33 2.60 4.03 11.19
N PHE A 34 1.67 4.46 10.34
CA PHE A 34 1.22 3.75 9.16
C PHE A 34 1.64 4.44 7.87
N GLU A 35 1.96 3.60 6.89
CA GLU A 35 1.95 3.99 5.49
C GLU A 35 0.58 3.74 4.85
N TYR A 36 0.26 4.59 3.89
CA TYR A 36 -1.00 4.60 3.16
C TYR A 36 -0.76 4.32 1.69
N LEU A 37 -1.57 3.42 1.13
CA LEU A 37 -1.63 3.16 -0.30
C LEU A 37 -2.86 3.82 -0.90
N THR A 38 -2.70 4.50 -2.03
CA THR A 38 -3.79 4.78 -2.97
C THR A 38 -3.55 4.03 -4.27
N HIS A 39 -4.47 3.13 -4.64
CA HIS A 39 -4.49 2.47 -5.94
C HIS A 39 -5.42 3.23 -6.90
N THR A 40 -4.86 3.77 -7.98
CA THR A 40 -5.57 4.75 -8.85
C THR A 40 -6.27 4.11 -10.05
N ARG A 41 -6.06 2.82 -10.29
CA ARG A 41 -6.69 2.05 -11.38
C ARG A 41 -7.82 1.17 -10.84
N SER A 42 -8.72 0.69 -11.70
CA SER A 42 -9.81 -0.19 -11.25
C SER A 42 -9.26 -1.55 -10.78
N PRO A 43 -9.54 -2.00 -9.54
CA PRO A 43 -10.39 -1.39 -8.51
C PRO A 43 -9.70 -0.25 -7.76
N ARG A 44 -10.32 0.93 -7.70
CA ARG A 44 -9.74 2.09 -6.99
C ARG A 44 -10.02 2.00 -5.50
N PHE A 45 -8.98 2.16 -4.69
CA PHE A 45 -9.11 2.12 -3.23
C PHE A 45 -7.97 2.87 -2.53
N THR A 46 -8.18 3.18 -1.26
CA THR A 46 -7.08 3.40 -0.32
C THR A 46 -7.05 2.31 0.76
N CYS A 47 -5.88 2.07 1.33
CA CYS A 47 -5.69 1.19 2.49
C CYS A 47 -4.42 1.58 3.25
N ARG A 48 -4.18 0.93 4.38
CA ARG A 48 -2.93 1.05 5.16
C ARG A 48 -2.08 -0.20 4.99
N VAL A 49 -0.76 -0.03 4.98
CA VAL A 49 0.20 -1.13 5.13
C VAL A 49 0.55 -1.28 6.60
N VAL A 50 0.58 -2.51 7.08
CA VAL A 50 1.05 -2.83 8.43
C VAL A 50 2.01 -4.02 8.37
N GLU A 51 3.08 -3.95 9.15
CA GLU A 51 3.94 -5.10 9.45
C GLU A 51 3.31 -5.91 10.59
N LEU A 52 3.29 -7.23 10.45
CA LEU A 52 2.73 -8.15 11.44
C LEU A 52 3.87 -8.71 12.30
N GLU A 53 3.83 -8.42 13.61
CA GLU A 53 4.90 -8.77 14.56
C GLU A 53 5.14 -10.29 14.72
N ASP A 54 4.15 -11.14 14.39
CA ASP A 54 4.15 -12.58 14.70
C ASP A 54 4.35 -13.50 13.48
N MET A 55 4.68 -12.99 12.30
CA MET A 55 4.87 -13.81 11.10
C MET A 55 6.37 -14.03 10.85
N PRO A 56 6.86 -15.28 10.82
CA PRO A 56 8.24 -15.53 10.41
C PRO A 56 8.40 -15.05 8.95
N ALA A 57 9.33 -14.13 8.73
CA ALA A 57 9.76 -13.74 7.39
C ALA A 57 10.58 -14.89 6.77
N ASP A 58 9.91 -16.02 6.52
CA ASP A 58 10.51 -17.16 5.83
C ASP A 58 10.25 -16.99 4.33
N GLY A 59 11.11 -16.22 3.66
CA GLY A 59 11.04 -16.10 2.21
C GLY A 59 12.08 -15.16 1.61
N ASP A 60 13.17 -15.73 1.09
CA ASP A 60 14.02 -15.10 0.07
C ASP A 60 13.32 -15.04 -1.31
N ASP A 61 12.10 -15.59 -1.42
CA ASP A 61 11.32 -15.60 -2.66
C ASP A 61 10.55 -14.28 -2.81
N THR A 62 10.80 -13.61 -3.94
CA THR A 62 10.13 -12.36 -4.35
C THR A 62 8.64 -12.54 -4.70
N ASP A 63 8.15 -13.77 -4.74
CA ASP A 63 6.76 -14.09 -5.07
C ASP A 63 5.89 -14.01 -3.82
N ILE A 64 5.17 -12.90 -3.68
CA ILE A 64 4.21 -12.66 -2.60
C ILE A 64 2.98 -13.55 -2.79
N ASP A 65 2.67 -14.40 -1.80
CA ASP A 65 1.38 -15.09 -1.74
C ASP A 65 0.46 -14.52 -0.65
N GLY A 66 -0.37 -13.56 -1.06
CA GLY A 66 -1.37 -12.99 -0.16
C GLY A 66 -2.73 -13.66 -0.18
N ARG A 67 -3.51 -13.44 0.88
CA ARG A 67 -4.90 -13.92 0.98
C ARG A 67 -5.84 -12.81 1.42
N ILE A 68 -7.01 -12.76 0.79
CA ILE A 68 -8.10 -11.88 1.19
C ILE A 68 -8.96 -12.56 2.27
N VAL A 69 -9.13 -11.86 3.40
CA VAL A 69 -9.91 -12.25 4.57
C VAL A 69 -11.13 -11.36 4.69
N HIS A 70 -12.26 -11.92 5.13
CA HIS A 70 -13.56 -11.23 5.29
C HIS A 70 -14.02 -10.49 4.02
N TYR A 71 -13.84 -11.12 2.84
CA TYR A 71 -14.21 -10.53 1.56
C TYR A 71 -15.66 -9.99 1.48
N ASP A 72 -16.59 -10.66 2.16
CA ASP A 72 -18.02 -10.30 2.15
C ASP A 72 -18.38 -9.18 3.15
N ASP A 73 -17.41 -8.69 3.93
CA ASP A 73 -17.59 -7.64 4.94
C ASP A 73 -16.54 -6.52 4.69
N PRO A 74 -16.87 -5.49 3.91
CA PRO A 74 -15.94 -4.42 3.53
C PRO A 74 -15.29 -3.72 4.72
N ASP A 75 -16.01 -3.55 5.83
CA ASP A 75 -15.50 -2.90 7.05
C ASP A 75 -14.42 -3.73 7.76
N ARG A 76 -14.35 -5.03 7.43
CA ARG A 76 -13.41 -6.00 7.99
C ARG A 76 -12.52 -6.63 6.91
N LEU A 77 -12.50 -6.08 5.71
CA LEU A 77 -11.70 -6.58 4.61
C LEU A 77 -10.21 -6.42 4.92
N PHE A 78 -9.48 -7.53 4.89
CA PHE A 78 -8.03 -7.54 5.03
C PHE A 78 -7.39 -8.31 3.89
N TYR A 79 -6.20 -7.91 3.54
CA TYR A 79 -5.27 -8.69 2.74
C TYR A 79 -4.04 -8.95 3.61
N ILE A 80 -3.60 -10.20 3.70
CA ILE A 80 -2.44 -10.58 4.52
C ILE A 80 -1.52 -11.48 3.70
N THR A 81 -0.21 -11.29 3.83
CA THR A 81 0.81 -12.04 3.09
C THR A 81 1.53 -13.04 3.99
N ASP A 82 2.23 -13.96 3.35
CA ASP A 82 3.28 -14.78 3.92
C ASP A 82 4.51 -13.96 4.35
N ALA A 83 4.82 -12.86 3.66
CA ALA A 83 5.90 -11.93 4.01
C ALA A 83 5.67 -11.08 5.29
N GLY A 84 4.69 -11.43 6.12
CA GLY A 84 4.38 -10.68 7.35
C GLY A 84 3.84 -9.26 7.13
N LEU A 85 3.27 -8.98 5.94
CA LEU A 85 2.66 -7.70 5.63
C LEU A 85 1.14 -7.83 5.50
N ALA A 86 0.43 -6.77 5.80
CA ALA A 86 -1.01 -6.70 5.58
C ALA A 86 -1.45 -5.36 5.00
N LEU A 87 -2.49 -5.42 4.16
CA LEU A 87 -3.26 -4.26 3.76
C LEU A 87 -4.58 -4.26 4.51
N VAL A 88 -4.88 -3.16 5.19
CA VAL A 88 -6.03 -3.04 6.10
C VAL A 88 -6.80 -1.74 5.84
N ASN A 89 -8.02 -1.65 6.38
CA ASN A 89 -8.88 -0.46 6.28
C ASN A 89 -9.12 -0.01 4.82
N PHE A 90 -9.58 -0.94 3.98
CA PHE A 90 -9.89 -0.64 2.58
C PHE A 90 -11.04 0.36 2.47
N GLN A 91 -10.78 1.51 1.83
CA GLN A 91 -11.80 2.43 1.36
C GLN A 91 -11.92 2.29 -0.16
N LEU A 92 -12.96 1.60 -0.62
CA LEU A 92 -13.22 1.43 -2.05
C LEU A 92 -13.90 2.68 -2.62
N PHE A 93 -13.45 3.13 -3.80
CA PHE A 93 -14.10 4.18 -4.59
C PHE A 93 -14.97 3.62 -5.71
N ASP A 94 -14.80 2.33 -6.00
CA ASP A 94 -15.58 1.56 -6.95
C ASP A 94 -16.40 0.48 -6.21
N LYS A 95 -17.21 -0.29 -6.96
CA LYS A 95 -17.81 -1.52 -6.42
C LYS A 95 -16.72 -2.52 -6.03
N LEU A 96 -16.99 -3.32 -5.01
CA LEU A 96 -16.12 -4.44 -4.61
C LEU A 96 -15.81 -5.32 -5.84
N PRO A 97 -14.54 -5.41 -6.27
CA PRO A 97 -14.12 -6.27 -7.38
C PRO A 97 -14.15 -7.72 -6.96
N GLU A 98 -14.15 -8.64 -7.94
CA GLU A 98 -13.96 -10.07 -7.67
C GLU A 98 -12.73 -10.34 -6.79
N LYS A 99 -12.86 -11.30 -5.85
CA LYS A 99 -11.84 -11.63 -4.85
C LYS A 99 -10.45 -11.87 -5.46
N GLY A 100 -10.37 -12.61 -6.57
CA GLY A 100 -9.11 -12.89 -7.26
C GLY A 100 -8.48 -11.63 -7.86
N LYS A 101 -9.30 -10.74 -8.44
CA LYS A 101 -8.82 -9.46 -8.97
C LYS A 101 -8.28 -8.57 -7.85
N LEU A 102 -8.95 -8.52 -6.69
CA LEU A 102 -8.46 -7.77 -5.54
C LEU A 102 -7.13 -8.34 -5.03
N LYS A 103 -7.05 -9.67 -4.83
CA LYS A 103 -5.84 -10.36 -4.38
C LYS A 103 -4.64 -10.01 -5.28
N ASN A 104 -4.78 -10.18 -6.59
CA ASN A 104 -3.68 -9.92 -7.52
C ASN A 104 -3.18 -8.47 -7.44
N VAL A 105 -4.09 -7.50 -7.31
CA VAL A 105 -3.71 -6.08 -7.16
C VAL A 105 -2.97 -5.84 -5.83
N CYS A 106 -3.37 -6.53 -4.77
CA CYS A 106 -2.71 -6.46 -3.48
C CYS A 106 -1.34 -7.16 -3.47
N ASP A 107 -1.19 -8.32 -4.12
CA ASP A 107 0.09 -9.01 -4.32
C ASP A 107 1.08 -8.07 -5.03
N GLU A 108 0.65 -7.46 -6.13
CA GLU A 108 1.46 -6.49 -6.90
C GLU A 108 1.79 -5.22 -6.11
N ALA A 109 0.87 -4.76 -5.25
CA ALA A 109 1.11 -3.60 -4.40
C ALA A 109 2.18 -3.89 -3.34
N ILE A 110 2.15 -5.06 -2.69
CA ILE A 110 3.19 -5.43 -1.71
C ILE A 110 4.54 -5.65 -2.39
N ALA A 111 4.58 -6.30 -3.55
CA ALA A 111 5.81 -6.41 -4.32
C ALA A 111 6.41 -5.04 -4.66
N ASN A 112 5.56 -4.07 -5.03
CA ASN A 112 5.99 -2.69 -5.27
C ASN A 112 6.47 -1.98 -3.99
N TRP A 113 5.82 -2.23 -2.86
CA TRP A 113 6.23 -1.68 -1.56
C TRP A 113 7.61 -2.16 -1.14
N LEU A 114 7.86 -3.46 -1.25
CA LEU A 114 9.16 -4.08 -0.93
C LEU A 114 10.27 -3.54 -1.84
N LEU A 115 10.01 -3.41 -3.15
CA LEU A 115 10.96 -2.81 -4.09
C LEU A 115 11.31 -1.36 -3.70
N ARG A 116 10.30 -0.58 -3.32
CA ARG A 116 10.48 0.81 -2.88
C ARG A 116 11.27 0.89 -1.58
N ARG A 117 10.99 0.00 -0.63
CA ARG A 117 11.74 -0.10 0.64
C ARG A 117 13.21 -0.42 0.37
N ALA A 118 13.50 -1.45 -0.42
CA ALA A 118 14.87 -1.80 -0.79
C ALA A 118 15.61 -0.62 -1.46
N PHE A 119 14.94 0.10 -2.35
CA PHE A 119 15.52 1.30 -3.00
C PHE A 119 15.86 2.42 -1.99
N LEU A 120 14.99 2.67 -1.01
CA LEU A 120 15.22 3.70 0.00
C LEU A 120 16.29 3.29 1.01
N ASP A 121 16.31 2.02 1.41
CA ASP A 121 17.33 1.46 2.30
C ASP A 121 18.73 1.54 1.63
N ASP A 122 18.83 1.25 0.33
CA ASP A 122 20.07 1.39 -0.45
C ASP A 122 20.56 2.86 -0.52
N GLU A 123 19.65 3.85 -0.60
CA GLU A 123 20.01 5.27 -0.60
C GLU A 123 20.51 5.77 0.77
N GLU A 124 19.99 5.21 1.87
CA GLU A 124 20.43 5.59 3.23
C GLU A 124 21.84 5.09 3.58
N ASP A 125 22.30 3.99 2.97
CA ASP A 125 23.64 3.43 3.17
C ASP A 125 24.74 4.14 2.37
N GLU A 126 24.39 5.04 1.44
CA GLU A 126 25.34 5.84 0.63
C GLU A 126 25.74 7.20 1.24
N ASP A 127 25.06 7.66 2.31
CA ASP A 127 25.30 8.93 3.03
C ASP A 127 26.11 8.78 4.35
#